data_AF-A0AAU2PJJ4-F1
#
_entry.id   AF-A0AAU2PJJ4-F1
#
_cell.length_a   1.000
_cell.length_b   1.000
_cell.length_c   1.000
_cell.angle_alpha   90.00
_cell.angle_beta   90.00
_cell.angle_gamma   90.00
#
_symmetry.space_group_name_H-M   'P 1'
#
loop_
_entity.id
_entity.type
_entity.pdbx_description
1 polymer ?
#
loop_
_entity_poly.entity_id
_entity_poly.type
_entity_poly.pdbx_seq_one_letter_code
_entity_poly.pdbx_strand_id
1 'polypeptide(L)'
;MADPEMSVTPYWELTFDADGDVDGRQRDRLVKEMAQRKVRDLIVFSHGWNTDRSGATRLYSRFFEPVPALAPKARLGYVGVLWPSMRFSDEPIPDLPPSVAAEVPAAARPVLDKGTRHALLEVFPGRATVVEQIARLLEQQPDEEASLEEFGRLVRLLVEVRPQGPQASFAADTSTEGEPLMLFGDTATVCDEFAQALAGLEGPGGASFAMPRLWDGAHELLRQATYYAMKRRAGTVGERGLGPVIGQLAKSSPEVRVHLVGHSFGGRLVSFALRGLPEGVRAVKSVTLLQGAFSHYAFAARLPHDPRASGVLNGRQNRIDGPLVCCYSRFDSALGTIYPLASRMANDSRTVTADFGIGRKLGPEWGAMGHDGVQAVAGTRAFTLAEALKAKLPATGCVNIDAASVVKRGGSPSGAHGDICHRELAQVVLAAGRVR
;
A
#
# COMPACT_ATOMS: atom_id res chain seq x y z
N MET A 1 -9.04 25.60 9.91
CA MET A 1 -7.57 25.74 9.93
C MET A 1 -7.13 25.99 8.49
N ALA A 2 -6.24 26.95 8.26
CA ALA A 2 -5.68 27.19 6.93
C ALA A 2 -5.01 25.90 6.43
N ASP A 3 -5.26 25.53 5.18
CA ASP A 3 -4.57 24.42 4.53
C ASP A 3 -3.06 24.73 4.57
N PRO A 4 -2.20 23.89 5.16
CA PRO A 4 -0.78 24.19 5.21
C PRO A 4 -0.25 24.31 3.79
N GLU A 5 0.36 25.45 3.49
CA GLU A 5 0.97 25.75 2.19
C GLU A 5 1.92 24.61 1.81
N MET A 6 1.79 24.09 0.57
CA MET A 6 2.66 23.03 0.07
C MET A 6 4.12 23.45 0.13
N SER A 7 4.99 22.60 0.70
CA SER A 7 6.42 22.89 0.89
C SER A 7 7.22 23.06 -0.41
N VAL A 8 6.61 22.71 -1.55
CA VAL A 8 7.27 22.67 -2.85
C VAL A 8 6.41 23.29 -3.95
N THR A 9 7.09 23.83 -4.97
CA THR A 9 6.46 24.39 -6.17
C THR A 9 7.31 24.07 -7.41
N PRO A 10 6.70 23.78 -8.57
CA PRO A 10 5.27 23.60 -8.79
C PRO A 10 4.75 22.24 -8.30
N TYR A 11 3.56 22.22 -7.73
CA TYR A 11 2.86 21.01 -7.25
C TYR A 11 1.49 20.86 -7.91
N TRP A 12 1.15 19.64 -8.27
CA TRP A 12 -0.16 19.26 -8.79
C TRP A 12 -0.72 18.05 -8.03
N GLU A 13 -2.03 17.88 -8.09
CA GLU A 13 -2.72 16.68 -7.62
C GLU A 13 -3.31 15.95 -8.83
N LEU A 14 -3.30 14.62 -8.77
CA LEU A 14 -4.07 13.76 -9.67
C LEU A 14 -4.99 12.90 -8.81
N THR A 15 -6.28 13.22 -8.83
CA THR A 15 -7.33 12.46 -8.18
C THR A 15 -7.86 11.41 -9.14
N PHE A 16 -7.91 10.17 -8.66
CA PHE A 16 -8.53 9.04 -9.33
C PHE A 16 -9.73 8.56 -8.51
N ASP A 17 -10.72 7.98 -9.18
CA ASP A 17 -11.76 7.21 -8.52
C ASP A 17 -11.36 5.73 -8.31
N ALA A 18 -12.30 4.91 -7.84
CA ALA A 18 -12.04 3.50 -7.55
C ALA A 18 -11.82 2.63 -8.80
N ASP A 19 -12.28 3.08 -9.96
CA ASP A 19 -12.17 2.37 -11.23
C ASP A 19 -10.96 2.84 -12.07
N GLY A 20 -10.23 3.83 -11.56
CA GLY A 20 -9.02 4.37 -12.15
C GLY A 20 -9.25 5.55 -13.08
N ASP A 21 -10.46 6.12 -13.10
CA ASP A 21 -10.74 7.32 -13.88
C ASP A 21 -10.14 8.55 -13.18
N VAL A 22 -9.33 9.29 -13.93
CA VAL A 22 -8.66 10.51 -13.44
C VAL A 22 -9.56 11.72 -13.60
N ASP A 23 -9.48 12.67 -12.66
CA ASP A 23 -10.01 14.02 -12.86
C ASP A 23 -9.35 14.65 -14.10
N GLY A 24 -10.12 14.74 -15.18
CA GLY A 24 -9.64 15.25 -16.47
C GLY A 24 -9.15 16.70 -16.39
N ARG A 25 -9.73 17.54 -15.53
CA ARG A 25 -9.30 18.93 -15.39
C ARG A 25 -7.93 19.02 -14.72
N GLN A 26 -7.71 18.21 -13.68
CA GLN A 26 -6.41 18.13 -13.02
C GLN A 26 -5.32 17.60 -13.95
N ARG A 27 -5.63 16.52 -14.69
CA ARG A 27 -4.74 15.94 -15.71
C ARG A 27 -4.37 16.97 -16.78
N ASP A 28 -5.36 17.64 -17.38
CA ASP A 28 -5.13 18.58 -18.48
C ASP A 28 -4.34 19.81 -18.00
N ARG A 29 -4.59 20.25 -16.76
CA ARG A 29 -3.79 21.30 -16.11
C ARG A 29 -2.34 20.88 -15.93
N LEU A 30 -2.08 19.67 -15.42
CA LEU A 30 -0.72 19.14 -15.28
C LEU A 30 0.01 19.13 -16.62
N VAL A 31 -0.59 18.54 -17.66
CA VAL A 31 -0.02 18.46 -19.01
C VAL A 31 0.33 19.85 -19.54
N LYS A 32 -0.58 20.82 -19.41
CA LYS A 32 -0.39 22.19 -19.89
C LYS A 32 0.71 22.91 -19.11
N GLU A 33 0.65 22.91 -17.79
CA GLU A 33 1.55 23.70 -16.95
C GLU A 33 2.97 23.12 -16.92
N MET A 34 3.15 21.80 -17.07
CA MET A 34 4.49 21.20 -17.15
C MET A 34 5.30 21.74 -18.32
N ALA A 35 4.69 21.87 -19.50
CA ALA A 35 5.32 22.46 -20.67
C ALA A 35 5.65 23.95 -20.43
N GLN A 36 4.72 24.72 -19.86
CA GLN A 36 4.89 26.14 -19.59
C GLN A 36 6.01 26.43 -18.58
N ARG A 37 6.05 25.66 -17.49
CA ARG A 37 7.07 25.76 -16.43
C ARG A 37 8.36 25.05 -16.81
N LYS A 38 8.39 24.41 -17.97
CA LYS A 38 9.51 23.63 -18.48
C LYS A 38 10.00 22.60 -17.44
N VAL A 39 9.11 21.86 -16.81
CA VAL A 39 9.51 20.76 -15.91
C VAL A 39 10.23 19.68 -16.72
N ARG A 40 11.36 19.18 -16.21
CA ARG A 40 12.11 18.07 -16.81
C ARG A 40 11.99 16.80 -16.00
N ASP A 41 12.13 16.90 -14.67
CA ASP A 41 12.08 15.77 -13.75
C ASP A 41 10.80 15.90 -12.90
N LEU A 42 9.83 15.03 -13.16
CA LEU A 42 8.54 14.98 -12.48
C LEU A 42 8.56 13.87 -11.43
N ILE A 43 8.50 14.24 -10.15
CA ILE A 43 8.39 13.28 -9.05
C ILE A 43 6.91 13.09 -8.74
N VAL A 44 6.42 11.87 -8.95
CA VAL A 44 5.03 11.48 -8.70
C VAL A 44 5.01 10.58 -7.48
N PHE A 45 4.32 10.98 -6.43
CA PHE A 45 4.19 10.20 -5.19
C PHE A 45 2.76 9.74 -4.99
N SER A 46 2.58 8.43 -4.86
CA SER A 46 1.33 7.80 -4.41
C SER A 46 1.47 7.29 -2.98
N HIS A 47 0.62 7.80 -2.10
CA HIS A 47 0.48 7.29 -0.74
C HIS A 47 -0.12 5.88 -0.72
N GLY A 48 0.12 5.18 0.38
CA GLY A 48 -0.59 3.97 0.75
C GLY A 48 -2.03 4.25 1.11
N TRP A 49 -2.28 4.43 2.40
CA TRP A 49 -3.63 4.42 2.95
C TRP A 49 -3.82 5.73 3.71
N ASN A 50 -4.51 6.67 3.07
CA ASN A 50 -4.83 7.95 3.67
C ASN A 50 -6.33 8.19 3.56
N THR A 51 -6.94 8.47 4.71
CA THR A 51 -8.39 8.54 4.86
C THR A 51 -8.98 9.82 4.28
N ASP A 52 -8.20 10.91 4.21
CA ASP A 52 -8.67 12.18 3.68
C ASP A 52 -7.58 12.93 2.89
N ARG A 53 -8.04 13.82 1.98
CA ARG A 53 -7.16 14.62 1.12
C ARG A 53 -6.16 15.45 1.91
N SER A 54 -6.56 16.06 3.03
CA SER A 54 -5.67 16.91 3.82
C SER A 54 -4.53 16.10 4.43
N GLY A 55 -4.81 14.88 4.88
CA GLY A 55 -3.81 13.93 5.37
C GLY A 55 -2.82 13.55 4.27
N ALA A 56 -3.32 13.29 3.05
CA ALA A 56 -2.49 12.95 1.91
C ALA A 56 -1.57 14.12 1.51
N THR A 57 -2.12 15.32 1.39
CA THR A 57 -1.38 16.53 1.02
C THR A 57 -0.31 16.89 2.07
N ARG A 58 -0.59 16.71 3.37
CA ARG A 58 0.43 16.85 4.44
C ARG A 58 1.58 15.85 4.30
N LEU A 59 1.27 14.58 4.01
CA LEU A 59 2.30 13.55 3.78
C LEU A 59 3.18 13.93 2.58
N TYR A 60 2.57 14.37 1.48
CA TYR A 60 3.28 14.81 0.28
C TYR A 60 4.16 16.02 0.54
N SER A 61 3.63 17.04 1.23
CA SER A 61 4.39 18.23 1.62
C SER A 61 5.62 17.86 2.44
N ARG A 62 5.48 17.01 3.47
CA ARG A 62 6.61 16.57 4.30
C ARG A 62 7.63 15.74 3.54
N PHE A 63 7.18 14.82 2.69
CA PHE A 63 8.11 13.97 1.92
C PHE A 63 8.90 14.78 0.88
N PHE A 64 8.26 15.75 0.23
CA PHE A 64 8.91 16.56 -0.81
C PHE A 64 9.74 17.72 -0.25
N GLU A 65 9.48 18.18 0.98
CA GLU A 65 10.18 19.29 1.63
C GLU A 65 11.72 19.29 1.44
N PRO A 66 12.46 18.19 1.66
CA PRO A 66 13.91 18.21 1.49
C PRO A 66 14.39 18.29 0.04
N VAL A 67 13.54 17.99 -0.95
CA VAL A 67 13.94 17.77 -2.35
C VAL A 67 14.54 19.00 -3.04
N PRO A 68 13.95 20.22 -2.95
CA PRO A 68 14.52 21.40 -3.58
C PRO A 68 15.96 21.71 -3.11
N ALA A 69 16.24 21.48 -1.82
CA ALA A 69 17.57 21.67 -1.26
C ALA A 69 18.57 20.59 -1.70
N LEU A 70 18.08 19.39 -2.03
CA LEU A 70 18.90 18.26 -2.47
C LEU A 70 19.25 18.30 -3.97
N ALA A 71 18.38 18.90 -4.80
CA ALA A 71 18.58 19.05 -6.24
C ALA A 71 18.25 20.48 -6.73
N PRO A 72 18.97 21.51 -6.25
CA PRO A 72 18.63 22.91 -6.50
C PRO A 72 18.77 23.35 -7.97
N LYS A 73 19.48 22.55 -8.78
CA LYS A 73 19.68 22.82 -10.22
C LYS A 73 18.71 22.06 -11.11
N ALA A 74 17.95 21.13 -10.55
CA ALA A 74 16.99 20.33 -11.30
C ALA A 74 15.74 21.15 -11.64
N ARG A 75 15.17 20.88 -12.81
CA ARG A 75 13.89 21.45 -13.25
C ARG A 75 12.76 20.56 -12.78
N LEU A 76 12.43 20.68 -11.50
CA LEU A 76 11.54 19.79 -10.76
C LEU A 76 10.07 20.16 -10.94
N GLY A 77 9.21 19.14 -10.87
CA GLY A 77 7.78 19.27 -10.62
C GLY A 77 7.32 18.12 -9.73
N TYR A 78 6.25 18.34 -8.97
CA TYR A 78 5.79 17.41 -7.96
C TYR A 78 4.32 17.05 -8.18
N VAL A 79 3.98 15.77 -8.06
CA VAL A 79 2.59 15.30 -8.16
C VAL A 79 2.25 14.43 -6.96
N GLY A 80 1.17 14.77 -6.27
CA GLY A 80 0.51 13.88 -5.32
C GLY A 80 -0.62 13.09 -6.01
N VAL A 81 -0.62 11.78 -5.87
CA VAL A 81 -1.71 10.92 -6.40
C VAL A 81 -2.75 10.68 -5.32
N LEU A 82 -3.96 11.19 -5.51
CA LEU A 82 -5.08 10.95 -4.61
C LEU A 82 -5.93 9.83 -5.20
N TRP A 83 -6.25 8.83 -4.40
CA TRP A 83 -7.09 7.71 -4.81
C TRP A 83 -7.89 7.22 -3.60
N PRO A 84 -9.06 6.58 -3.79
CA PRO A 84 -9.92 6.21 -2.67
C PRO A 84 -9.23 5.13 -1.87
N SER A 85 -8.68 5.51 -0.72
CA SER A 85 -7.96 4.64 0.19
C SER A 85 -8.40 4.97 1.61
N MET A 86 -8.26 4.04 2.55
CA MET A 86 -8.53 4.35 3.95
C MET A 86 -7.62 3.60 4.89
N ARG A 87 -7.46 4.18 6.07
CA ARG A 87 -6.84 3.57 7.24
C ARG A 87 -7.86 3.48 8.36
N PHE A 88 -7.82 2.42 9.16
CA PHE A 88 -8.58 2.36 10.42
C PHE A 88 -7.91 3.28 11.44
N SER A 89 -8.69 4.07 12.17
CA SER A 89 -8.19 5.18 13.00
C SER A 89 -7.30 4.75 14.16
N ASP A 90 -7.35 3.48 14.56
CA ASP A 90 -6.59 2.84 15.62
C ASP A 90 -5.14 2.48 15.21
N GLU A 91 -4.77 2.61 13.94
CA GLU A 91 -3.40 2.42 13.47
C GLU A 91 -2.54 3.69 13.67
N PRO A 92 -1.49 3.71 14.50
CA PRO A 92 -0.71 4.93 14.69
C PRO A 92 0.13 5.28 13.45
N ILE A 93 0.26 6.58 13.14
CA ILE A 93 1.21 7.11 12.14
C ILE A 93 2.31 7.89 12.86
N PRO A 94 3.61 7.58 12.67
CA PRO A 94 4.71 8.36 13.23
C PRO A 94 4.65 9.84 12.84
N ASP A 95 4.91 10.73 13.79
CA ASP A 95 4.96 12.20 13.62
C ASP A 95 3.63 12.88 13.20
N LEU A 96 2.50 12.18 13.17
CA LEU A 96 1.17 12.82 13.20
C LEU A 96 0.67 12.83 14.65
N PRO A 97 -0.06 13.86 15.09
CA PRO A 97 -0.72 13.80 16.39
C PRO A 97 -1.60 12.54 16.42
N PRO A 98 -1.51 11.71 17.48
CA PRO A 98 -2.35 10.53 17.59
C PRO A 98 -3.82 10.96 17.45
N SER A 99 -4.61 10.15 16.75
CA SER A 99 -6.07 10.35 16.79
C SER A 99 -6.51 10.13 18.25
N VAL A 100 -7.54 10.83 18.71
CA VAL A 100 -8.13 10.57 20.04
C VAL A 100 -8.56 9.09 20.22
N ALA A 101 -8.72 8.34 19.13
CA ALA A 101 -8.98 6.90 19.14
C ALA A 101 -7.70 6.06 19.32
N ALA A 102 -6.53 6.54 18.88
CA ALA A 102 -5.23 5.86 19.08
C ALA A 102 -4.67 6.02 20.51
N GLU A 103 -5.22 6.94 21.31
CA GLU A 103 -4.91 7.09 22.74
C GLU A 103 -5.73 6.15 23.65
N VAL A 104 -6.77 5.52 23.11
CA VAL A 104 -7.55 4.50 23.82
C VAL A 104 -6.76 3.18 23.75
N PRO A 105 -6.57 2.44 24.87
CA PRO A 105 -5.90 1.16 24.83
C PRO A 105 -6.56 0.24 23.79
N ALA A 106 -5.77 -0.56 23.07
CA ALA A 106 -6.23 -1.60 22.12
C ALA A 106 -7.21 -2.63 22.74
N ALA A 107 -7.46 -2.55 24.05
CA ALA A 107 -8.51 -3.24 24.79
C ALA A 107 -9.93 -2.63 24.61
N ALA A 108 -10.09 -1.58 23.79
CA ALA A 108 -11.41 -1.05 23.44
C ALA A 108 -12.17 -2.06 22.57
N ARG A 109 -13.42 -2.33 22.97
CA ARG A 109 -14.39 -3.22 22.31
C ARG A 109 -14.33 -3.10 20.77
N PRO A 110 -14.63 -4.16 20.00
CA PRO A 110 -14.62 -4.16 18.54
C PRO A 110 -15.75 -3.26 18.00
N VAL A 111 -15.60 -1.93 18.12
CA VAL A 111 -16.56 -0.91 17.74
C VAL A 111 -15.85 0.03 16.76
N LEU A 112 -16.56 0.41 15.70
CA LEU A 112 -16.03 1.37 14.74
C LEU A 112 -16.10 2.79 15.33
N ASP A 113 -14.93 3.41 15.50
CA ASP A 113 -14.87 4.82 15.84
C ASP A 113 -15.44 5.69 14.69
N LYS A 114 -15.80 6.93 15.02
CA LYS A 114 -16.42 7.87 14.06
C LYS A 114 -15.54 8.09 12.83
N GLY A 115 -14.22 8.12 12.99
CA GLY A 115 -13.27 8.31 11.90
C GLY A 115 -13.25 7.12 10.96
N THR A 116 -13.17 5.90 11.49
CA THR A 116 -13.18 4.67 10.69
C THR A 116 -14.50 4.49 9.96
N ARG A 117 -15.63 4.77 10.64
CA ARG A 117 -16.96 4.71 10.02
C ARG A 117 -17.12 5.73 8.89
N HIS A 118 -16.66 6.97 9.08
CA HIS A 118 -16.66 7.97 8.00
C HIS A 118 -15.78 7.54 6.82
N ALA A 119 -14.60 7.00 7.10
CA ALA A 119 -13.69 6.48 6.08
C ALA A 119 -14.33 5.38 5.21
N LEU A 120 -15.02 4.41 5.84
CA LEU A 120 -15.73 3.34 5.12
C LEU A 120 -16.80 3.90 4.18
N LEU A 121 -17.55 4.92 4.61
CA LEU A 121 -18.58 5.57 3.80
C LEU A 121 -17.99 6.29 2.57
N GLU A 122 -16.85 6.96 2.74
CA GLU A 122 -16.15 7.66 1.65
C GLU A 122 -15.56 6.68 0.62
N VAL A 123 -14.92 5.58 1.06
CA VAL A 123 -14.23 4.67 0.14
C VAL A 123 -15.14 3.59 -0.47
N PHE A 124 -16.35 3.42 0.05
CA PHE A 124 -17.39 2.52 -0.48
C PHE A 124 -18.69 3.29 -0.77
N PRO A 125 -18.68 4.21 -1.74
CA PRO A 125 -19.86 5.00 -2.08
C PRO A 125 -21.03 4.09 -2.47
N GLY A 126 -22.23 4.43 -2.00
CA GLY A 126 -23.44 3.63 -2.23
C GLY A 126 -23.60 2.41 -1.32
N ARG A 127 -22.66 2.13 -0.41
CA ARG A 127 -22.75 1.05 0.58
C ARG A 127 -23.11 1.53 1.99
N ALA A 128 -23.69 2.73 2.12
CA ALA A 128 -23.99 3.35 3.42
C ALA A 128 -24.79 2.43 4.36
N THR A 129 -25.89 1.85 3.88
CA THR A 129 -26.70 0.90 4.69
C THR A 129 -25.89 -0.30 5.18
N VAL A 130 -24.99 -0.83 4.34
CA VAL A 130 -24.15 -1.98 4.70
C VAL A 130 -23.16 -1.59 5.81
N VAL A 131 -22.48 -0.46 5.67
CA VAL A 131 -21.56 0.07 6.69
C VAL A 131 -22.27 0.29 8.03
N GLU A 132 -23.49 0.82 7.99
CA GLU A 132 -24.32 1.06 9.17
C GLU A 132 -24.75 -0.23 9.88
N GLN A 133 -25.08 -1.28 9.13
CA GLN A 133 -25.41 -2.59 9.69
C GLN A 133 -24.18 -3.28 10.31
N ILE A 134 -23.03 -3.22 9.63
CA ILE A 134 -21.74 -3.71 10.13
C ILE A 134 -21.39 -3.02 11.45
N ALA A 135 -21.46 -1.69 11.49
CA ALA A 135 -21.16 -0.90 12.68
C ALA A 135 -22.07 -1.29 13.87
N ARG A 136 -23.37 -1.51 13.60
CA ARG A 136 -24.34 -1.92 14.62
C ARG A 136 -24.05 -3.31 15.18
N LEU A 137 -23.71 -4.28 14.33
CA LEU A 137 -23.38 -5.65 14.77
C LEU A 137 -22.11 -5.66 15.64
N LEU A 138 -21.10 -4.88 15.26
CA LEU A 138 -19.88 -4.67 16.05
C LEU A 138 -20.14 -4.00 17.40
N GLU A 139 -21.11 -3.10 17.47
CA GLU A 139 -21.53 -2.46 18.72
C GLU A 139 -22.34 -3.40 19.63
N GLN A 140 -23.24 -4.21 19.05
CA GLN A 140 -24.17 -5.06 19.80
C GLN A 140 -23.56 -6.39 20.24
N GLN A 141 -22.66 -6.97 19.44
CA GLN A 141 -22.00 -8.26 19.68
C GLN A 141 -22.98 -9.36 20.14
N PRO A 142 -24.05 -9.63 19.38
CA PRO A 142 -24.98 -10.70 19.72
C PRO A 142 -24.29 -12.06 19.81
N ASP A 143 -24.79 -12.91 20.71
CA ASP A 143 -24.30 -14.29 20.91
C ASP A 143 -24.87 -15.29 19.88
N GLU A 144 -25.80 -14.86 19.01
CA GLU A 144 -26.38 -15.76 18.01
C GLU A 144 -25.43 -15.99 16.82
N GLU A 145 -25.19 -17.26 16.49
CA GLU A 145 -24.38 -17.68 15.33
C GLU A 145 -24.87 -17.04 14.02
N ALA A 146 -26.19 -16.94 13.84
CA ALA A 146 -26.81 -16.31 12.68
C ALA A 146 -26.41 -14.83 12.51
N SER A 147 -26.15 -14.12 13.62
CA SER A 147 -25.73 -12.72 13.60
C SER A 147 -24.28 -12.56 13.14
N LEU A 148 -23.41 -13.52 13.46
CA LEU A 148 -22.03 -13.55 12.96
C LEU A 148 -21.99 -13.89 11.47
N GLU A 149 -22.81 -14.83 11.00
CA GLU A 149 -22.92 -15.12 9.56
C GLU A 149 -23.47 -13.94 8.76
N GLU A 150 -24.47 -13.22 9.28
CA GLU A 150 -24.95 -11.99 8.67
C GLU A 150 -23.86 -10.92 8.61
N PHE A 151 -23.04 -10.80 9.66
CA PHE A 151 -21.88 -9.90 9.65
C PHE A 151 -20.91 -10.26 8.51
N GLY A 152 -20.53 -11.53 8.37
CA GLY A 152 -19.65 -12.00 7.29
C GLY A 152 -20.23 -11.70 5.91
N ARG A 153 -21.53 -11.96 5.71
CA ARG A 153 -22.24 -11.64 4.47
C ARG A 153 -22.19 -10.14 4.15
N LEU A 154 -22.39 -9.27 5.15
CA LEU A 154 -22.33 -7.82 4.97
C LEU A 154 -20.91 -7.34 4.64
N VAL A 155 -19.87 -7.89 5.28
CA VAL A 155 -18.47 -7.58 4.96
C VAL A 155 -18.14 -7.98 3.52
N ARG A 156 -18.57 -9.16 3.07
CA ARG A 156 -18.39 -9.62 1.67
C ARG A 156 -19.12 -8.69 0.70
N LEU A 157 -20.36 -8.30 1.02
CA LEU A 157 -21.16 -7.37 0.23
C LEU A 157 -20.52 -5.97 0.15
N LEU A 158 -19.89 -5.50 1.23
CA LEU A 158 -19.21 -4.21 1.27
C LEU A 158 -18.08 -4.14 0.24
N VAL A 159 -17.28 -5.20 0.15
CA VAL A 159 -16.08 -5.25 -0.69
C VAL A 159 -16.30 -5.93 -2.04
N GLU A 160 -17.54 -6.33 -2.33
CA GLU A 160 -17.93 -6.94 -3.59
C GLU A 160 -17.66 -6.00 -4.78
N VAL A 161 -17.05 -6.54 -5.83
CA VAL A 161 -16.83 -5.84 -7.11
C VAL A 161 -17.61 -6.54 -8.21
N ARG A 162 -17.97 -5.78 -9.25
CA ARG A 162 -18.64 -6.38 -10.42
C ARG A 162 -17.70 -7.40 -11.08
N PRO A 163 -18.14 -8.65 -11.37
CA PRO A 163 -17.27 -9.70 -11.92
C PRO A 163 -16.56 -9.32 -13.24
N GLN A 164 -17.17 -8.47 -14.05
CA GLN A 164 -16.58 -7.94 -15.30
C GLN A 164 -16.18 -6.46 -15.18
N GLY A 165 -16.06 -5.96 -13.95
CA GLY A 165 -15.74 -4.58 -13.66
C GLY A 165 -14.24 -4.29 -13.70
N PRO A 166 -13.85 -3.00 -13.66
CA PRO A 166 -12.45 -2.58 -13.75
C PRO A 166 -11.52 -3.13 -12.67
N GLN A 167 -12.06 -3.57 -11.54
CA GLN A 167 -11.31 -4.04 -10.37
C GLN A 167 -11.13 -5.57 -10.29
N ALA A 168 -11.85 -6.34 -11.12
CA ALA A 168 -11.99 -7.80 -10.95
C ALA A 168 -10.66 -8.58 -11.03
N SER A 169 -9.65 -8.08 -11.76
CA SER A 169 -8.40 -8.82 -12.03
C SER A 169 -7.17 -8.27 -11.33
N PHE A 170 -7.33 -7.38 -10.34
CA PHE A 170 -6.22 -6.60 -9.77
C PHE A 170 -5.85 -6.98 -8.34
N ALA A 171 -6.41 -8.06 -7.80
CA ALA A 171 -6.18 -8.48 -6.42
C ALA A 171 -4.92 -9.34 -6.25
N ALA A 172 -4.65 -10.19 -7.24
CA ALA A 172 -3.58 -11.17 -7.18
C ALA A 172 -2.19 -10.50 -7.21
N ASP A 173 -1.24 -11.09 -6.48
CA ASP A 173 0.18 -10.82 -6.54
C ASP A 173 0.95 -11.84 -7.38
N THR A 174 0.38 -13.03 -7.58
CA THR A 174 0.95 -14.08 -8.42
C THR A 174 -0.06 -14.60 -9.45
N SER A 175 0.42 -15.28 -10.49
CA SER A 175 -0.44 -15.77 -11.59
C SER A 175 -1.41 -16.88 -11.19
N THR A 176 -1.23 -17.49 -10.03
CA THR A 176 -2.01 -18.66 -9.55
C THR A 176 -2.76 -18.36 -8.25
N GLU A 177 -2.72 -17.12 -7.75
CA GLU A 177 -3.39 -16.73 -6.52
C GLU A 177 -4.92 -16.73 -6.72
N GLY A 178 -5.63 -17.45 -5.83
CA GLY A 178 -7.08 -17.46 -5.77
C GLY A 178 -7.64 -16.28 -4.97
N GLU A 179 -8.97 -16.19 -4.90
CA GLU A 179 -9.60 -15.32 -3.92
C GLU A 179 -9.35 -15.84 -2.50
N PRO A 180 -9.33 -14.95 -1.49
CA PRO A 180 -9.15 -15.39 -0.10
C PRO A 180 -10.39 -15.92 0.58
N LEU A 181 -10.18 -16.93 1.44
CA LEU A 181 -11.16 -17.63 2.25
C LEU A 181 -12.07 -16.67 3.01
N MET A 182 -11.55 -15.52 3.46
CA MET A 182 -12.38 -14.50 4.10
C MET A 182 -13.58 -14.02 3.24
N LEU A 183 -13.51 -14.20 1.92
CA LEU A 183 -14.56 -13.78 0.99
C LEU A 183 -15.61 -14.87 0.69
N PHE A 184 -15.36 -16.14 1.03
CA PHE A 184 -16.27 -17.24 0.67
C PHE A 184 -16.35 -18.39 1.67
N GLY A 185 -15.41 -18.49 2.61
CA GLY A 185 -15.37 -19.50 3.66
C GLY A 185 -16.43 -19.30 4.74
N ASP A 186 -16.51 -20.25 5.66
CA ASP A 186 -17.38 -20.17 6.83
C ASP A 186 -17.00 -18.98 7.72
N THR A 187 -17.97 -18.15 8.12
CA THR A 187 -17.66 -16.87 8.79
C THR A 187 -17.14 -17.11 10.20
N ALA A 188 -17.75 -18.04 10.94
CA ALA A 188 -17.32 -18.37 12.30
C ALA A 188 -15.86 -18.87 12.33
N THR A 189 -15.50 -19.77 11.41
CA THR A 189 -14.14 -20.31 11.27
C THR A 189 -13.13 -19.20 10.96
N VAL A 190 -13.44 -18.35 9.98
CA VAL A 190 -12.58 -17.22 9.59
C VAL A 190 -12.38 -16.23 10.75
N CYS A 191 -13.44 -15.90 11.48
CA CYS A 191 -13.37 -15.02 12.64
C CYS A 191 -12.56 -15.65 13.78
N ASP A 192 -12.71 -16.96 14.05
CA ASP A 192 -11.92 -17.66 15.06
C ASP A 192 -10.42 -17.64 14.72
N GLU A 193 -10.05 -17.92 13.47
CA GLU A 193 -8.66 -17.84 13.01
C GLU A 193 -8.06 -16.44 13.20
N PHE A 194 -8.81 -15.39 12.85
CA PHE A 194 -8.37 -14.01 13.09
C PHE A 194 -8.24 -13.69 14.58
N ALA A 195 -9.19 -14.10 15.41
CA ALA A 195 -9.14 -13.87 16.85
C ALA A 195 -7.93 -14.55 17.49
N GLN A 196 -7.62 -15.78 17.09
CA GLN A 196 -6.43 -16.51 17.54
C GLN A 196 -5.13 -15.84 17.08
N ALA A 197 -5.09 -15.36 15.83
CA ALA A 197 -3.93 -14.65 15.30
C ALA A 197 -3.67 -13.35 16.08
N LEU A 198 -4.71 -12.58 16.40
CA LEU A 198 -4.62 -11.37 17.22
C LEU A 198 -4.10 -11.67 18.63
N ALA A 199 -4.65 -12.69 19.29
CA ALA A 199 -4.19 -13.11 20.62
C ALA A 199 -2.70 -13.52 20.62
N GLY A 200 -2.22 -14.12 19.53
CA GLY A 200 -0.82 -14.50 19.36
C GLY A 200 0.16 -13.32 19.19
N LEU A 201 -0.30 -12.12 18.84
CA LEU A 201 0.53 -10.93 18.67
C LEU A 201 0.87 -10.22 19.99
N GLU A 202 0.17 -10.50 21.10
CA GLU A 202 0.36 -9.80 22.38
C GLU A 202 1.58 -10.30 23.23
N GLY A 203 2.21 -11.41 22.86
CA GLY A 203 3.52 -11.85 23.38
C GLY A 203 3.61 -12.23 24.88
N PRO A 204 4.70 -12.87 25.34
CA PRO A 204 4.76 -13.64 26.60
C PRO A 204 4.83 -12.82 27.90
N GLY A 205 4.72 -11.48 27.83
CA GLY A 205 4.87 -10.56 28.96
C GLY A 205 3.61 -9.78 29.33
N GLY A 206 2.57 -9.85 28.49
CA GLY A 206 1.24 -9.34 28.79
C GLY A 206 0.30 -10.51 29.01
N ALA A 207 0.26 -11.05 30.22
CA ALA A 207 -0.72 -12.08 30.58
C ALA A 207 -2.12 -11.45 30.66
N SER A 208 -2.72 -11.18 29.50
CA SER A 208 -4.17 -11.17 29.38
C SER A 208 -4.59 -12.62 29.13
N PHE A 209 -5.15 -13.28 30.14
CA PHE A 209 -5.86 -14.55 30.02
C PHE A 209 -7.21 -14.38 29.27
N ALA A 210 -7.30 -13.44 28.34
CA ALA A 210 -8.51 -13.20 27.57
C ALA A 210 -8.64 -14.31 26.53
N MET A 211 -9.70 -15.11 26.65
CA MET A 211 -10.11 -16.03 25.61
C MET A 211 -10.33 -15.25 24.30
N PRO A 212 -9.81 -15.72 23.15
CA PRO A 212 -10.10 -15.10 21.85
C PRO A 212 -11.60 -14.91 21.68
N ARG A 213 -12.04 -13.68 21.38
CA ARG A 213 -13.46 -13.37 21.16
C ARG A 213 -13.72 -13.34 19.67
N LEU A 214 -14.76 -14.06 19.22
CA LEU A 214 -15.15 -14.11 17.82
C LEU A 214 -15.41 -12.71 17.22
N TRP A 215 -15.95 -11.78 18.01
CA TRP A 215 -16.19 -10.41 17.56
C TRP A 215 -14.91 -9.56 17.38
N ASP A 216 -13.81 -9.91 18.05
CA ASP A 216 -12.49 -9.31 17.75
C ASP A 216 -12.00 -9.81 16.38
N GLY A 217 -12.19 -11.11 16.11
CA GLY A 217 -11.96 -11.69 14.79
C GLY A 217 -12.87 -11.15 13.69
N ALA A 218 -14.13 -10.83 14.01
CA ALA A 218 -15.07 -10.19 13.09
C ALA A 218 -14.63 -8.76 12.72
N HIS A 219 -14.14 -7.99 13.70
CA HIS A 219 -13.56 -6.68 13.41
C HIS A 219 -12.34 -6.80 12.49
N GLU A 220 -11.49 -7.81 12.72
CA GLU A 220 -10.34 -8.08 11.86
C GLU A 220 -10.74 -8.57 10.47
N LEU A 221 -11.80 -9.38 10.34
CA LEU A 221 -12.38 -9.75 9.05
C LEU A 221 -12.77 -8.51 8.22
N LEU A 222 -13.44 -7.53 8.84
CA LEU A 222 -13.75 -6.26 8.17
C LEU A 222 -12.48 -5.51 7.74
N ARG A 223 -11.46 -5.47 8.59
CA ARG A 223 -10.17 -4.83 8.29
C ARG A 223 -9.49 -5.47 7.09
N GLN A 224 -9.36 -6.80 7.11
CA GLN A 224 -8.70 -7.56 6.06
C GLN A 224 -9.45 -7.50 4.72
N ALA A 225 -10.78 -7.61 4.75
CA ALA A 225 -11.60 -7.42 3.56
C ALA A 225 -11.41 -6.02 2.95
N THR A 226 -11.35 -4.99 3.79
CA THR A 226 -11.11 -3.61 3.36
C THR A 226 -9.72 -3.44 2.73
N TYR A 227 -8.67 -4.00 3.34
CA TYR A 227 -7.34 -3.99 2.76
C TYR A 227 -7.27 -4.72 1.42
N TYR A 228 -7.96 -5.85 1.28
CA TYR A 228 -8.03 -6.56 0.00
C TYR A 228 -8.71 -5.71 -1.09
N ALA A 229 -9.76 -4.96 -0.73
CA ALA A 229 -10.36 -3.98 -1.63
C ALA A 229 -9.36 -2.87 -2.03
N MET A 230 -8.57 -2.36 -1.09
CA MET A 230 -7.54 -1.34 -1.38
C MET A 230 -6.42 -1.89 -2.26
N LYS A 231 -5.98 -3.14 -2.03
CA LYS A 231 -4.98 -3.85 -2.85
C LYS A 231 -5.45 -3.94 -4.31
N ARG A 232 -6.71 -4.35 -4.53
CA ARG A 232 -7.32 -4.39 -5.88
C ARG A 232 -7.31 -3.02 -6.52
N ARG A 233 -7.85 -2.04 -5.81
CA ARG A 233 -8.01 -0.67 -6.29
C ARG A 233 -6.67 -0.02 -6.64
N ALA A 234 -5.63 -0.24 -5.85
CA ALA A 234 -4.27 0.21 -6.17
C ALA A 234 -3.79 -0.34 -7.53
N GLY A 235 -4.02 -1.63 -7.78
CA GLY A 235 -3.71 -2.24 -9.08
C GLY A 235 -4.51 -1.61 -10.24
N THR A 236 -5.82 -1.40 -10.03
CA THR A 236 -6.72 -0.77 -11.01
C THR A 236 -6.33 0.67 -11.32
N VAL A 237 -6.18 1.53 -10.30
CA VAL A 237 -5.79 2.93 -10.46
C VAL A 237 -4.40 3.03 -11.09
N GLY A 238 -3.48 2.14 -10.74
CA GLY A 238 -2.17 2.05 -11.37
C GLY A 238 -2.28 1.78 -12.87
N GLU A 239 -2.84 0.64 -13.25
CA GLU A 239 -2.86 0.16 -14.64
C GLU A 239 -3.81 0.94 -15.54
N ARG A 240 -5.01 1.29 -15.07
CA ARG A 240 -6.04 1.96 -15.88
C ARG A 240 -6.00 3.47 -15.78
N GLY A 241 -5.44 4.02 -14.70
CA GLY A 241 -5.37 5.47 -14.46
C GLY A 241 -3.97 6.04 -14.70
N LEU A 242 -3.06 5.81 -13.76
CA LEU A 242 -1.75 6.47 -13.73
C LEU A 242 -0.89 6.12 -14.95
N GLY A 243 -0.86 4.85 -15.38
CA GLY A 243 -0.13 4.41 -16.57
C GLY A 243 -0.52 5.20 -17.84
N PRO A 244 -1.81 5.25 -18.21
CA PRO A 244 -2.30 6.06 -19.32
C PRO A 244 -1.99 7.56 -19.19
N VAL A 245 -2.10 8.15 -17.98
CA VAL A 245 -1.74 9.56 -17.75
C VAL A 245 -0.26 9.80 -18.03
N ILE A 246 0.64 8.92 -17.59
CA ILE A 246 2.07 9.01 -17.91
C ILE A 246 2.30 8.93 -19.42
N GLY A 247 1.56 8.09 -20.13
CA GLY A 247 1.60 8.02 -21.59
C GLY A 247 1.22 9.35 -22.26
N GLN A 248 0.19 10.03 -21.77
CA GLN A 248 -0.22 11.35 -22.26
C GLN A 248 0.84 12.41 -21.97
N LEU A 249 1.45 12.39 -20.78
CA LEU A 249 2.55 13.29 -20.43
C LEU A 249 3.76 13.08 -21.35
N ALA A 250 4.15 11.83 -21.60
CA ALA A 250 5.26 11.49 -22.50
C ALA A 250 5.00 11.95 -23.94
N LYS A 251 3.75 11.88 -24.40
CA LYS A 251 3.35 12.37 -25.74
C LYS A 251 3.42 13.90 -25.83
N SER A 252 2.91 14.60 -24.82
CA SER A 252 2.86 16.07 -24.80
C SER A 252 4.19 16.73 -24.43
N SER A 253 5.09 16.00 -23.76
CA SER A 253 6.40 16.49 -23.33
C SER A 253 7.43 15.37 -23.46
N PRO A 254 7.98 15.12 -24.67
CA PRO A 254 8.87 13.98 -24.93
C PRO A 254 10.16 13.95 -24.10
N GLU A 255 10.61 15.10 -23.60
CA GLU A 255 11.81 15.22 -22.75
C GLU A 255 11.54 14.93 -21.27
N VAL A 256 10.29 14.72 -20.88
CA VAL A 256 9.91 14.50 -19.48
C VAL A 256 10.53 13.21 -18.93
N ARG A 257 11.00 13.30 -17.70
CA ARG A 257 11.52 12.20 -16.90
C ARG A 257 10.60 12.02 -15.70
N VAL A 258 9.90 10.90 -15.66
CA VAL A 258 8.94 10.60 -14.58
C VAL A 258 9.63 9.70 -13.56
N HIS A 259 9.60 10.11 -12.30
CA HIS A 259 10.15 9.38 -11.16
C HIS A 259 8.99 8.99 -10.26
N LEU A 260 8.66 7.70 -10.25
CA LEU A 260 7.54 7.19 -9.46
C LEU A 260 8.02 6.86 -8.05
N VAL A 261 7.29 7.31 -7.06
CA VAL A 261 7.47 6.99 -5.65
C VAL A 261 6.15 6.41 -5.15
N GLY A 262 6.20 5.28 -4.47
CA GLY A 262 5.00 4.67 -3.91
C GLY A 262 5.26 4.13 -2.52
N HIS A 263 4.40 4.51 -1.57
CA HIS A 263 4.42 3.99 -0.20
C HIS A 263 3.34 2.94 -0.01
N SER A 264 3.62 1.82 0.67
CA SER A 264 2.58 0.82 0.99
C SER A 264 1.77 0.38 -0.25
N PHE A 265 0.44 0.47 -0.26
CA PHE A 265 -0.36 0.18 -1.48
C PHE A 265 -0.13 1.19 -2.61
N GLY A 266 0.34 2.40 -2.33
CA GLY A 266 0.83 3.33 -3.35
C GLY A 266 2.06 2.78 -4.08
N GLY A 267 2.87 1.94 -3.41
CA GLY A 267 3.93 1.14 -4.02
C GLY A 267 3.39 0.14 -5.04
N ARG A 268 2.28 -0.54 -4.72
CA ARG A 268 1.55 -1.40 -5.66
C ARG A 268 1.01 -0.58 -6.83
N LEU A 269 0.37 0.56 -6.56
CA LEU A 269 -0.23 1.43 -7.57
C LEU A 269 0.79 1.89 -8.61
N VAL A 270 1.93 2.45 -8.18
CA VAL A 270 2.97 2.89 -9.13
C VAL A 270 3.62 1.72 -9.87
N SER A 271 3.64 0.53 -9.28
CA SER A 271 4.14 -0.67 -9.94
C SER A 271 3.18 -1.18 -11.02
N PHE A 272 1.87 -1.14 -10.78
CA PHE A 272 0.84 -1.45 -11.78
C PHE A 272 0.74 -0.39 -12.88
N ALA A 273 1.12 0.86 -12.61
CA ALA A 273 1.25 1.86 -13.66
C ALA A 273 2.21 1.43 -14.79
N LEU A 274 3.23 0.61 -14.48
CA LEU A 274 4.15 0.05 -15.49
C LEU A 274 3.45 -0.94 -16.45
N ARG A 275 2.42 -1.65 -15.99
CA ARG A 275 1.57 -2.48 -16.84
C ARG A 275 0.68 -1.62 -17.74
N GLY A 276 0.17 -0.51 -17.20
CA GLY A 276 -0.69 0.45 -17.89
C GLY A 276 0.02 1.40 -18.86
N LEU A 277 1.36 1.42 -18.89
CA LEU A 277 2.10 2.27 -19.81
C LEU A 277 1.82 1.89 -21.27
N PRO A 278 1.42 2.84 -22.13
CA PRO A 278 1.31 2.61 -23.57
C PRO A 278 2.62 2.09 -24.16
N GLU A 279 2.52 1.34 -25.26
CA GLU A 279 3.69 0.80 -25.97
C GLU A 279 4.65 1.93 -26.40
N GLY A 280 5.96 1.65 -26.34
CA GLY A 280 7.00 2.62 -26.70
C GLY A 280 7.27 3.72 -25.67
N VAL A 281 6.44 3.88 -24.63
CA VAL A 281 6.69 4.89 -23.58
C VAL A 281 7.91 4.51 -22.73
N ARG A 282 8.91 5.40 -22.70
CA ARG A 282 10.18 5.28 -21.94
C ARG A 282 10.40 6.44 -20.95
N ALA A 283 9.34 7.19 -20.65
CA ALA A 283 9.43 8.39 -19.80
C ALA A 283 9.72 8.08 -18.32
N VAL A 284 9.35 6.89 -17.83
CA VAL A 284 9.62 6.48 -16.44
C VAL A 284 11.11 6.17 -16.26
N LYS A 285 11.80 6.98 -15.46
CA LYS A 285 13.25 6.91 -15.25
C LYS A 285 13.67 6.29 -13.92
N SER A 286 12.74 6.11 -13.00
CA SER A 286 12.94 5.33 -11.77
C SER A 286 11.61 5.02 -11.11
N VAL A 287 11.59 3.93 -10.36
CA VAL A 287 10.51 3.61 -9.41
C VAL A 287 11.16 3.40 -8.05
N THR A 288 10.69 4.10 -7.01
CA THR A 288 11.12 3.89 -5.62
C THR A 288 9.93 3.45 -4.78
N LEU A 289 10.02 2.25 -4.21
CA LEU A 289 9.01 1.66 -3.33
C LEU A 289 9.45 1.85 -1.89
N LEU A 290 8.64 2.51 -1.09
CA LEU A 290 8.88 2.73 0.34
C LEU A 290 7.91 1.83 1.11
N GLN A 291 8.42 0.80 1.80
CA GLN A 291 7.57 -0.11 2.58
C GLN A 291 6.42 -0.67 1.72
N GLY A 292 6.75 -1.24 0.55
CA GLY A 292 5.74 -1.71 -0.42
C GLY A 292 4.85 -2.82 0.13
N ALA A 293 3.53 -2.59 0.17
CA ALA A 293 2.54 -3.51 0.75
C ALA A 293 1.96 -4.47 -0.29
N PHE A 294 2.82 -5.30 -0.87
CA PHE A 294 2.46 -6.37 -1.81
C PHE A 294 3.61 -7.38 -1.91
N SER A 295 3.34 -8.55 -2.51
CA SER A 295 4.24 -9.70 -2.43
C SER A 295 5.65 -9.35 -2.90
N HIS A 296 6.64 -9.80 -2.13
CA HIS A 296 8.04 -9.73 -2.54
C HIS A 296 8.39 -10.52 -3.81
N TYR A 297 7.49 -11.39 -4.27
CA TYR A 297 7.62 -12.14 -5.52
C TYR A 297 6.87 -11.50 -6.68
N ALA A 298 6.25 -10.33 -6.51
CA ALA A 298 5.43 -9.71 -7.56
C ALA A 298 6.16 -9.51 -8.90
N PHE A 299 7.49 -9.33 -8.88
CA PHE A 299 8.32 -9.18 -10.09
C PHE A 299 9.06 -10.47 -10.52
N ALA A 300 8.93 -11.56 -9.75
CA ALA A 300 9.66 -12.79 -9.98
C ALA A 300 9.19 -13.49 -11.27
N ALA A 301 10.16 -13.95 -12.07
CA ALA A 301 9.86 -14.69 -13.29
C ALA A 301 9.31 -16.09 -13.01
N ARG A 302 9.72 -16.68 -11.87
CA ARG A 302 9.26 -17.98 -11.36
C ARG A 302 9.19 -17.89 -9.84
N LEU A 303 8.15 -18.45 -9.23
CA LEU A 303 8.07 -18.51 -7.78
C LEU A 303 8.98 -19.64 -7.25
N PRO A 304 9.67 -19.45 -6.10
CA PRO A 304 10.49 -20.52 -5.52
C PRO A 304 9.70 -21.77 -5.13
N HIS A 305 8.44 -21.61 -4.74
CA HIS A 305 7.55 -22.70 -4.30
C HIS A 305 6.68 -23.28 -5.42
N ASP A 306 6.48 -22.54 -6.51
CA ASP A 306 5.83 -23.03 -7.73
C ASP A 306 6.53 -22.47 -8.99
N PRO A 307 7.48 -23.22 -9.57
CA PRO A 307 8.23 -22.77 -10.74
C PRO A 307 7.39 -22.57 -12.02
N ARG A 308 6.12 -23.02 -12.04
CA ARG A 308 5.18 -22.80 -13.15
C ARG A 308 4.43 -21.48 -13.02
N ALA A 309 4.38 -20.92 -11.82
CA ALA A 309 3.77 -19.63 -11.52
C ALA A 309 4.80 -18.49 -11.58
N SER A 310 4.33 -17.27 -11.76
CA SER A 310 5.15 -16.06 -11.75
C SER A 310 4.47 -14.94 -10.98
N GLY A 311 5.23 -13.91 -10.62
CA GLY A 311 4.67 -12.68 -10.08
C GLY A 311 3.81 -11.95 -11.10
N VAL A 312 2.74 -11.29 -10.64
CA VAL A 312 1.77 -10.57 -11.48
C VAL A 312 2.38 -9.38 -12.24
N LEU A 313 3.55 -8.91 -11.81
CA LEU A 313 4.35 -7.85 -12.41
C LEU A 313 5.65 -8.36 -13.06
N ASN A 314 5.76 -9.67 -13.33
CA ASN A 314 6.89 -10.25 -14.02
C ASN A 314 7.24 -9.46 -15.30
N GLY A 315 8.51 -9.07 -15.42
CA GLY A 315 9.07 -8.33 -16.54
C GLY A 315 8.68 -6.85 -16.60
N ARG A 316 7.84 -6.34 -15.69
CA ARG A 316 7.38 -4.94 -15.70
C ARG A 316 8.43 -3.96 -15.22
N GLN A 317 9.38 -4.39 -14.39
CA GLN A 317 10.59 -3.63 -14.07
C GLN A 317 11.40 -3.25 -15.32
N ASN A 318 11.29 -4.00 -16.42
CA ASN A 318 11.99 -3.70 -17.68
C ASN A 318 11.35 -2.54 -18.47
N ARG A 319 10.16 -2.07 -18.05
CA ARG A 319 9.50 -0.87 -18.60
C ARG A 319 10.11 0.42 -18.06
N ILE A 320 10.95 0.34 -17.03
CA ILE A 320 11.63 1.47 -16.43
C ILE A 320 12.92 1.72 -17.23
N ASP A 321 13.13 2.95 -17.66
CA ASP A 321 14.39 3.41 -18.24
C ASP A 321 15.37 3.84 -17.13
N GLY A 322 15.57 2.91 -16.19
CA GLY A 322 16.17 3.17 -14.87
C GLY A 322 15.96 2.01 -13.89
N PRO A 323 16.36 2.16 -12.62
CA PRO A 323 16.18 1.13 -11.60
C PRO A 323 14.77 1.12 -10.99
N LEU A 324 14.36 -0.05 -10.52
CA LEU A 324 13.35 -0.21 -9.48
C LEU A 324 14.07 -0.36 -8.14
N VAL A 325 13.85 0.59 -7.23
CA VAL A 325 14.45 0.60 -5.90
C VAL A 325 13.38 0.25 -4.87
N CYS A 326 13.64 -0.73 -4.02
CA CYS A 326 12.78 -1.15 -2.92
C CYS A 326 13.49 -0.84 -1.60
N CYS A 327 12.99 0.16 -0.87
CA CYS A 327 13.40 0.47 0.49
C CYS A 327 12.52 -0.33 1.46
N TYR A 328 13.14 -1.18 2.25
CA TYR A 328 12.45 -2.05 3.20
C TYR A 328 12.98 -1.85 4.62
N SER A 329 12.19 -2.24 5.62
CA SER A 329 12.64 -2.21 7.02
C SER A 329 12.08 -3.38 7.80
N ARG A 330 12.95 -4.05 8.56
CA ARG A 330 12.56 -5.09 9.52
C ARG A 330 11.67 -4.58 10.66
N PHE A 331 11.62 -3.27 10.88
CA PHE A 331 10.77 -2.63 11.90
C PHE A 331 9.35 -2.35 11.38
N ASP A 332 9.08 -2.64 10.11
CA ASP A 332 7.73 -2.62 9.55
C ASP A 332 6.99 -3.90 9.97
N SER A 333 6.30 -3.80 11.10
CA SER A 333 5.51 -4.91 11.66
C SER A 333 4.24 -5.16 10.84
N ALA A 334 3.60 -4.12 10.27
CA ALA A 334 2.41 -4.31 9.43
C ALA A 334 2.69 -5.29 8.28
N LEU A 335 3.83 -5.13 7.62
CA LEU A 335 4.24 -6.01 6.51
C LEU A 335 4.89 -7.31 6.97
N GLY A 336 5.43 -7.35 8.20
CA GLY A 336 6.00 -8.56 8.80
C GLY A 336 4.97 -9.53 9.40
N THR A 337 3.76 -9.07 9.77
CA THR A 337 2.76 -9.90 10.45
C THR A 337 1.34 -9.81 9.88
N ILE A 338 0.83 -8.61 9.60
CA ILE A 338 -0.58 -8.42 9.18
C ILE A 338 -0.78 -8.84 7.72
N TYR A 339 0.14 -8.47 6.84
CA TYR A 339 0.06 -8.81 5.43
C TYR A 339 0.17 -10.34 5.16
N PRO A 340 1.10 -11.09 5.77
CA PRO A 340 1.17 -12.54 5.57
C PRO A 340 -0.05 -13.32 6.12
N LEU A 341 -0.74 -12.80 7.14
CA LEU A 341 -1.99 -13.38 7.65
C LEU A 341 -3.11 -13.27 6.59
N ALA A 342 -3.27 -12.10 5.98
CA ALA A 342 -4.23 -11.86 4.90
C ALA A 342 -3.95 -12.72 3.66
N SER A 343 -2.66 -12.88 3.31
CA SER A 343 -2.20 -13.64 2.15
C SER A 343 -2.29 -15.16 2.34
N ARG A 344 -2.06 -15.69 3.55
CA ARG A 344 -2.24 -17.13 3.82
C ARG A 344 -3.68 -17.58 3.61
N MET A 345 -4.64 -16.78 4.06
CA MET A 345 -6.06 -17.05 3.85
C MET A 345 -6.46 -16.99 2.36
N ALA A 346 -5.59 -16.49 1.47
CA ALA A 346 -5.75 -16.55 0.01
C ALA A 346 -5.58 -17.96 -0.59
N ASN A 347 -4.94 -18.89 0.11
CA ASN A 347 -4.44 -20.11 -0.52
C ASN A 347 -4.58 -21.41 0.29
N ASP A 348 -5.03 -21.35 1.55
CA ASP A 348 -5.05 -22.54 2.42
C ASP A 348 -6.31 -23.40 2.22
N SER A 349 -6.31 -24.23 1.16
CA SER A 349 -7.11 -25.47 1.12
C SER A 349 -6.33 -26.68 1.67
N ARG A 350 -5.25 -26.47 2.43
CA ARG A 350 -4.45 -27.56 3.02
C ARG A 350 -4.07 -27.27 4.47
N THR A 351 -4.77 -27.95 5.37
CA THR A 351 -4.54 -28.04 6.80
C THR A 351 -3.07 -28.34 7.14
N VAL A 352 -2.41 -27.47 7.90
CA VAL A 352 -1.30 -27.87 8.79
C VAL A 352 -1.34 -27.04 10.07
N THR A 353 -1.31 -27.80 11.17
CA THR A 353 -1.42 -27.40 12.58
C THR A 353 -0.36 -26.42 13.04
N ALA A 354 -0.77 -25.57 13.98
CA ALA A 354 -0.04 -24.50 14.62
C ALA A 354 1.33 -24.91 15.18
N ASP A 355 2.33 -24.07 14.95
CA ASP A 355 3.55 -24.07 15.73
C ASP A 355 4.13 -22.65 15.80
N PHE A 356 4.53 -22.19 16.99
CA PHE A 356 4.67 -20.77 17.38
C PHE A 356 5.83 -20.01 16.71
N GLY A 357 5.56 -18.82 16.14
CA GLY A 357 6.55 -17.88 15.55
C GLY A 357 6.04 -17.08 14.34
N ILE A 358 5.04 -16.21 14.53
CA ILE A 358 4.06 -15.79 13.50
C ILE A 358 4.67 -15.05 12.28
N GLY A 359 5.73 -14.24 12.41
CA GLY A 359 6.35 -13.57 11.24
C GLY A 359 7.37 -14.44 10.47
N ARG A 360 7.94 -15.48 11.11
CA ARG A 360 8.98 -16.34 10.52
C ARG A 360 8.45 -17.70 10.08
N LYS A 361 7.23 -18.07 10.49
CA LYS A 361 6.59 -19.38 10.23
C LYS A 361 5.39 -19.33 9.28
N LEU A 362 4.96 -18.15 8.80
CA LEU A 362 4.00 -18.09 7.68
C LEU A 362 4.61 -18.57 6.36
N GLY A 363 5.91 -18.85 6.33
CA GLY A 363 6.62 -19.36 5.17
C GLY A 363 7.08 -18.22 4.25
N PRO A 364 8.24 -18.39 3.57
CA PRO A 364 8.77 -17.38 2.67
C PRO A 364 7.81 -17.04 1.51
N GLU A 365 6.76 -17.82 1.26
CA GLU A 365 5.76 -17.62 0.21
C GLU A 365 4.90 -16.34 0.37
N TRP A 366 4.68 -15.85 1.60
CA TRP A 366 3.72 -14.77 1.90
C TRP A 366 4.37 -13.44 2.30
N GLY A 367 5.66 -13.26 2.07
CA GLY A 367 6.37 -12.04 2.45
C GLY A 367 5.96 -10.82 1.63
N ALA A 368 5.92 -9.65 2.29
CA ALA A 368 5.77 -8.36 1.64
C ALA A 368 7.12 -7.69 1.41
N MET A 369 7.32 -7.10 0.22
CA MET A 369 8.60 -6.49 -0.12
C MET A 369 9.00 -5.31 0.77
N GLY A 370 8.05 -4.63 1.40
CA GLY A 370 8.39 -3.58 2.36
C GLY A 370 9.06 -4.09 3.63
N HIS A 371 8.98 -5.39 3.93
CA HIS A 371 9.63 -6.03 5.06
C HIS A 371 11.01 -6.62 4.69
N ASP A 372 11.14 -7.28 3.54
CA ASP A 372 12.34 -8.04 3.16
C ASP A 372 12.88 -7.78 1.74
N GLY A 373 12.35 -6.77 1.05
CA GLY A 373 12.78 -6.36 -0.28
C GLY A 373 12.20 -7.21 -1.41
N VAL A 374 12.63 -6.95 -2.65
CA VAL A 374 12.27 -7.77 -3.82
C VAL A 374 12.99 -9.11 -3.76
N GLN A 375 12.26 -10.20 -3.96
CA GLN A 375 12.76 -11.58 -3.89
C GLN A 375 12.61 -12.32 -5.23
N ALA A 376 13.43 -13.34 -5.45
CA ALA A 376 13.42 -14.21 -6.64
C ALA A 376 13.49 -13.49 -8.01
N VAL A 377 14.08 -12.29 -8.05
CA VAL A 377 14.41 -11.58 -9.30
C VAL A 377 15.92 -11.63 -9.51
N ALA A 378 16.35 -12.33 -10.56
CA ALA A 378 17.77 -12.48 -10.88
C ALA A 378 18.46 -11.11 -11.08
N GLY A 379 19.67 -10.97 -10.52
CA GLY A 379 20.45 -9.74 -10.62
C GLY A 379 20.02 -8.61 -9.68
N THR A 380 19.08 -8.86 -8.76
CA THR A 380 18.73 -7.88 -7.71
C THR A 380 19.93 -7.58 -6.83
N ARG A 381 20.30 -6.30 -6.74
CA ARG A 381 21.43 -5.85 -5.90
C ARG A 381 20.93 -5.35 -4.56
N ALA A 382 21.65 -5.66 -3.49
CA ALA A 382 21.32 -5.18 -2.15
C ALA A 382 22.33 -4.14 -1.66
N PHE A 383 21.85 -3.15 -0.93
CA PHE A 383 22.63 -2.10 -0.28
C PHE A 383 22.04 -1.82 1.10
N THR A 384 22.87 -1.39 2.04
CA THR A 384 22.40 -0.60 3.18
C THR A 384 22.06 0.81 2.73
N LEU A 385 21.22 1.54 3.47
CA LEU A 385 20.93 2.95 3.17
C LEU A 385 22.20 3.80 3.08
N ALA A 386 23.15 3.61 4.00
CA ALA A 386 24.41 4.36 4.00
C ALA A 386 25.27 4.12 2.75
N GLU A 387 25.29 2.89 2.22
CA GLU A 387 25.98 2.56 0.96
C GLU A 387 25.24 3.16 -0.23
N ALA A 388 23.91 3.02 -0.28
CA ALA A 388 23.09 3.55 -1.37
C ALA A 388 23.24 5.06 -1.55
N LEU A 389 23.38 5.82 -0.45
CA LEU A 389 23.58 7.27 -0.47
C LEU A 389 24.96 7.71 -0.99
N LYS A 390 25.95 6.81 -0.99
CA LYS A 390 27.31 7.08 -1.48
C LYS A 390 27.57 6.46 -2.85
N ALA A 391 26.88 5.38 -3.16
CA ALA A 391 27.08 4.61 -4.37
C ALA A 391 26.37 5.23 -5.57
N LYS A 392 26.88 4.92 -6.77
CA LYS A 392 26.11 5.06 -8.00
C LYS A 392 25.18 3.86 -8.12
N LEU A 393 23.89 4.06 -7.87
CA LEU A 393 22.90 2.99 -8.00
C LEU A 393 22.86 2.40 -9.43
N PRO A 394 22.52 1.10 -9.55
CA PRO A 394 22.35 0.42 -10.83
C PRO A 394 21.49 1.20 -11.83
N ALA A 395 21.80 1.05 -13.12
CA ALA A 395 21.06 1.74 -14.18
C ALA A 395 19.76 1.08 -14.59
N THR A 396 19.61 -0.20 -14.27
CA THR A 396 18.48 -1.04 -14.64
C THR A 396 18.33 -2.13 -13.59
N GLY A 397 17.18 -2.80 -13.61
CA GLY A 397 16.89 -3.91 -12.71
C GLY A 397 16.45 -3.48 -11.32
N CYS A 398 16.29 -4.47 -10.44
CA CYS A 398 15.83 -4.28 -9.07
C CYS A 398 17.00 -4.01 -8.11
N VAL A 399 16.75 -3.15 -7.13
CA VAL A 399 17.68 -2.78 -6.08
C VAL A 399 16.97 -2.81 -4.75
N ASN A 400 17.47 -3.58 -3.79
CA ASN A 400 17.00 -3.59 -2.42
C ASN A 400 17.86 -2.67 -1.56
N ILE A 401 17.24 -1.81 -0.76
CA ILE A 401 17.89 -0.93 0.20
C ILE A 401 17.32 -1.21 1.58
N ASP A 402 18.16 -1.68 2.51
CA ASP A 402 17.80 -1.76 3.92
C ASP A 402 17.76 -0.35 4.51
N ALA A 403 16.55 0.13 4.79
CA ALA A 403 16.26 1.46 5.32
C ALA A 403 16.09 1.47 6.85
N ALA A 404 16.29 0.34 7.54
CA ALA A 404 16.02 0.20 8.97
C ALA A 404 16.88 1.11 9.88
N SER A 405 17.92 1.74 9.35
CA SER A 405 18.69 2.76 10.11
C SER A 405 17.88 4.03 10.39
N VAL A 406 16.92 4.36 9.51
CA VAL A 406 16.04 5.56 9.64
C VAL A 406 14.57 5.19 9.78
N VAL A 407 14.08 4.18 9.05
CA VAL A 407 12.69 3.68 9.11
C VAL A 407 12.57 2.71 10.29
N LYS A 408 12.36 3.25 11.49
CA LYS A 408 12.36 2.46 12.74
C LYS A 408 11.46 3.01 13.83
N ARG A 409 10.77 4.14 13.58
CA ARG A 409 9.88 4.79 14.55
C ARG A 409 8.43 4.40 14.28
N GLY A 410 7.69 4.06 15.32
CA GLY A 410 6.26 3.77 15.24
C GLY A 410 5.79 2.90 16.38
N GLY A 411 4.50 2.60 16.40
CA GLY A 411 3.84 1.85 17.46
C GLY A 411 3.11 0.62 16.95
N SER A 412 2.72 -0.26 17.86
CA SER A 412 1.81 -1.37 17.54
C SER A 412 0.49 -0.82 16.96
N PRO A 413 -0.16 -1.50 15.99
CA PRO A 413 0.28 -2.76 15.37
C PRO A 413 1.23 -2.56 14.16
N SER A 414 1.31 -1.35 13.61
CA SER A 414 1.94 -1.11 12.30
C SER A 414 3.46 -0.97 12.33
N GLY A 415 4.08 -0.78 13.49
CA GLY A 415 5.52 -0.54 13.63
C GLY A 415 5.96 0.68 12.81
N ALA A 416 7.09 0.57 12.11
CA ALA A 416 7.69 1.66 11.34
C ALA A 416 7.08 1.86 9.94
N HIS A 417 5.92 1.27 9.63
CA HIS A 417 5.32 1.29 8.29
C HIS A 417 5.13 2.72 7.73
N GLY A 418 4.74 3.68 8.58
CA GLY A 418 4.54 5.09 8.18
C GLY A 418 5.76 5.99 8.30
N ASP A 419 6.91 5.48 8.76
CA ASP A 419 8.12 6.27 9.07
C ASP A 419 8.96 6.56 7.81
N ILE A 420 8.36 7.24 6.84
CA ILE A 420 8.94 7.42 5.49
C ILE A 420 9.38 8.84 5.15
N CYS A 421 9.07 9.83 6.00
CA CYS A 421 9.45 11.22 5.79
C CYS A 421 10.87 11.49 6.28
N HIS A 422 11.86 10.87 5.64
CA HIS A 422 13.28 11.04 5.93
C HIS A 422 14.01 11.69 4.76
N ARG A 423 14.94 12.59 5.06
CA ARG A 423 15.78 13.26 4.03
C ARG A 423 16.57 12.25 3.21
N GLU A 424 17.03 11.17 3.85
CA GLU A 424 17.76 10.07 3.25
C GLU A 424 16.92 9.33 2.20
N LEU A 425 15.63 9.14 2.45
CA LEU A 425 14.74 8.49 1.47
C LEU A 425 14.48 9.39 0.26
N ALA A 426 14.34 10.71 0.48
CA ALA A 426 14.30 11.67 -0.63
C ALA A 426 15.60 11.67 -1.46
N GLN A 427 16.76 11.53 -0.81
CA GLN A 427 18.04 11.36 -1.51
C GLN A 427 18.10 10.07 -2.35
N VAL A 428 17.55 8.96 -1.84
CA VAL A 428 17.42 7.71 -2.61
C VAL A 428 16.58 7.92 -3.87
N VAL A 429 15.45 8.63 -3.79
CA VAL A 429 14.61 8.94 -4.97
C VAL A 429 15.43 9.70 -6.03
N LEU A 430 16.16 10.73 -5.63
CA LEU A 430 16.99 11.53 -6.54
C LEU A 430 18.17 10.73 -7.12
N ALA A 431 18.81 9.89 -6.30
CA ALA A 431 19.90 9.02 -6.74
C ALA A 431 19.42 7.97 -7.76
N ALA A 432 18.27 7.34 -7.51
CA ALA A 432 17.64 6.39 -8.43
C ALA A 432 17.27 7.06 -9.76
N GLY A 433 16.68 8.26 -9.68
CA GLY A 433 16.29 9.06 -10.83
C GLY A 433 17.44 9.76 -11.54
N ARG A 434 18.63 9.80 -10.95
CA ARG A 434 19.80 10.58 -11.40
C ARG A 434 19.47 12.06 -11.59
N VAL A 435 18.64 12.59 -10.70
CA VAL A 435 18.24 14.00 -10.67
C VAL A 435 19.35 14.78 -9.96
N ARG A 436 19.80 15.91 -10.54
CA ARG A 436 20.96 16.68 -10.07
C ARG A 436 20.68 18.17 -10.03
#